data_AF-A0A7C1TLB3-F1
#
_entry.id   AF-A0A7C1TLB3-F1
#
_cell.length_a   1.000
_cell.length_b   1.000
_cell.length_c   1.000
_cell.angle_alpha   90.00
_cell.angle_beta   90.00
_cell.angle_gamma   90.00
#
_symmetry.space_group_name_H-M   'P 1'
#
loop_
_entity.id
_entity.type
_entity.pdbx_description
1 polymer ?
#
loop_
_entity_poly.entity_id
_entity_poly.type
_entity_poly.pdbx_seq_one_letter_code
_entity_poly.pdbx_strand_id
1 'polypeptide(L)'
;MAKKKSVNLDPDAPLLHADHPRPVTRRDFLRQGFISGTGLVLGGGVFSLFANPRAAQAALSADIEAMANSAGCPVNTFTGGKIPFIAFDLAGGANIAGSNVLVGGQGGQLDLLSTAGYSKLGLPGDMLPGQTEATPTGTSNGDFTDSSFGIYFHSDSAFLRGMLEKTAATTRANVDGAIIPARSGNDTNTNPHNPMYGIARAGAAGEVVTLIGSRATDSGGNSIAPAMLMDPEIRPTKVDRPSDVTGMVDTGNLTGILGPDDVVPVMESIARISDQKLRLGTINTGVTRDDVIKDLVRCGYISAADIADRFAGVDIDPAGDEDIVGPTGIFSQTEFDNDREFRKTASVMKMVVDGYAGAGTIAMGGYDYHTGDRAVGEIRDLRAGRCIGACLEYAARRGMPLMIYVFSDGSLSSNGTIDDSVDGRGKGVWTGDNSSTAASFFLVYNPAGRPTPLIGGRQIGYFSSDASVVTSSSPAANNVNLLVNTVILNYMALNGDQGQFNTLFPNNGLGNIDNLIAFGNIV
;
A
#
# COMPACT_ATOMS: atom_id res chain seq x y z
N MET A 1 -33.55 -4.45 33.52
CA MET A 1 -32.93 -3.97 32.26
C MET A 1 -32.20 -5.15 31.63
N ALA A 2 -32.65 -5.62 30.47
CA ALA A 2 -31.99 -6.72 29.76
C ALA A 2 -30.66 -6.21 29.18
N LYS A 3 -29.54 -6.85 29.53
CA LYS A 3 -28.25 -6.66 28.82
C LYS A 3 -28.50 -7.02 27.35
N LYS A 4 -28.46 -6.04 26.44
CA LYS A 4 -28.34 -6.32 25.01
C LYS A 4 -27.07 -7.15 24.84
N LYS A 5 -27.19 -8.37 24.32
CA LYS A 5 -26.02 -9.12 23.83
C LYS A 5 -25.37 -8.26 22.75
N SER A 6 -24.10 -7.92 22.89
CA SER A 6 -23.31 -7.46 21.74
C SER A 6 -23.31 -8.62 20.75
N VAL A 7 -23.75 -8.35 19.53
CA VAL A 7 -23.61 -9.28 18.41
C VAL A 7 -22.37 -8.80 17.68
N ASN A 8 -21.36 -9.67 17.52
CA ASN A 8 -20.14 -9.32 16.78
C ASN A 8 -20.55 -8.87 15.38
N LEU A 9 -20.08 -7.68 15.00
CA LEU A 9 -20.39 -7.11 13.69
C LEU A 9 -19.51 -7.79 12.63
N ASP A 10 -20.12 -8.08 11.48
CA ASP A 10 -19.37 -8.49 10.29
C ASP A 10 -18.30 -7.42 9.96
N PRO A 11 -17.10 -7.79 9.48
CA PRO A 11 -16.06 -6.82 9.17
C PRO A 11 -16.51 -5.73 8.17
N ASP A 12 -17.47 -6.02 7.30
CA ASP A 12 -18.09 -5.05 6.37
C ASP A 12 -19.35 -4.38 6.93
N ALA A 13 -19.86 -4.82 8.08
CA ALA A 13 -20.99 -4.17 8.71
C ALA A 13 -20.64 -2.74 9.14
N PRO A 14 -21.54 -1.79 8.88
CA PRO A 14 -21.27 -0.41 9.22
C PRO A 14 -21.31 -0.19 10.73
N LEU A 15 -20.47 0.72 11.20
CA LEU A 15 -20.44 1.08 12.62
C LEU A 15 -21.41 2.23 12.91
N LEU A 16 -22.38 1.95 13.77
CA LEU A 16 -23.42 2.89 14.19
C LEU A 16 -23.09 3.38 15.61
N HIS A 17 -22.63 4.61 15.74
CA HIS A 17 -22.31 5.21 17.05
C HIS A 17 -23.49 6.04 17.57
N ALA A 18 -23.76 6.00 18.88
CA ALA A 18 -24.82 6.78 19.52
C ALA A 18 -24.42 8.25 19.77
N ASP A 19 -23.12 8.51 19.93
CA ASP A 19 -22.60 9.79 20.41
C ASP A 19 -21.91 10.64 19.32
N HIS A 20 -22.01 10.23 18.04
CA HIS A 20 -21.47 11.00 16.91
C HIS A 20 -22.59 11.65 16.07
N PRO A 21 -22.33 12.81 15.43
CA PRO A 21 -23.21 13.37 14.42
C PRO A 21 -23.48 12.34 13.32
N ARG A 22 -24.72 12.29 12.83
CA ARG A 22 -25.08 11.42 11.69
C ARG A 22 -24.16 11.72 10.50
N PRO A 23 -23.71 10.71 9.74
CA PRO A 23 -22.88 10.91 8.56
C PRO A 23 -23.53 11.90 7.60
N VAL A 24 -22.84 13.01 7.32
CA VAL A 24 -23.31 14.04 6.38
C VAL A 24 -22.43 14.15 5.16
N THR A 25 -21.19 13.66 5.24
CA THR A 25 -20.25 13.62 4.11
C THR A 25 -20.01 12.18 3.65
N ARG A 26 -19.73 11.98 2.35
CA ARG A 26 -19.33 10.68 1.76
C ARG A 26 -18.20 9.98 2.55
N ARG A 27 -17.38 10.76 3.24
CA ARG A 27 -16.26 10.32 4.09
C ARG A 27 -16.73 9.76 5.44
N ASP A 28 -17.71 10.37 6.09
CA ASP A 28 -18.27 9.84 7.34
C ASP A 28 -18.95 8.49 7.06
N PHE A 29 -19.57 8.36 5.88
CA PHE A 29 -20.04 7.08 5.38
C PHE A 29 -18.91 6.05 5.19
N LEU A 30 -17.69 6.44 4.84
CA LEU A 30 -16.57 5.50 4.64
C LEU A 30 -15.90 5.05 5.94
N ARG A 31 -15.71 5.96 6.90
CA ARG A 31 -15.23 5.62 8.25
C ARG A 31 -16.17 4.61 8.92
N GLN A 32 -17.47 4.82 8.72
CA GLN A 32 -18.52 3.94 9.24
C GLN A 32 -18.89 2.77 8.32
N GLY A 33 -18.21 2.53 7.19
CA GLY A 33 -18.42 1.35 6.32
C GLY A 33 -19.62 1.38 5.36
N PHE A 34 -20.31 2.50 5.20
CA PHE A 34 -21.56 2.66 4.43
C PHE A 34 -21.44 2.88 2.91
N ILE A 35 -20.24 3.13 2.34
CA ILE A 35 -20.09 3.36 0.88
C ILE A 35 -18.93 2.52 0.30
N SER A 36 -19.18 1.85 -0.82
CA SER A 36 -18.17 1.28 -1.74
C SER A 36 -18.09 2.14 -3.01
N GLY A 37 -16.89 2.47 -3.49
CA GLY A 37 -16.70 3.44 -4.56
C GLY A 37 -17.09 2.93 -5.96
N THR A 38 -18.13 3.51 -6.56
CA THR A 38 -18.37 3.50 -8.01
C THR A 38 -17.82 4.78 -8.64
N GLY A 39 -17.11 4.68 -9.78
CA GLY A 39 -16.61 5.86 -10.49
C GLY A 39 -15.67 5.60 -11.67
N LEU A 40 -16.15 6.05 -12.83
CA LEU A 40 -15.61 6.39 -14.16
C LEU A 40 -14.07 6.47 -14.36
N VAL A 41 -13.59 5.79 -15.41
CA VAL A 41 -12.24 5.94 -16.00
C VAL A 41 -12.19 7.24 -16.81
N LEU A 42 -11.36 8.19 -16.38
CA LEU A 42 -10.93 9.31 -17.21
C LEU A 42 -9.40 9.23 -17.30
N GLY A 43 -8.92 8.59 -18.35
CA GLY A 43 -7.49 8.48 -18.67
C GLY A 43 -6.92 9.83 -19.08
N GLY A 44 -5.80 10.20 -18.48
CA GLY A 44 -5.09 11.44 -18.75
C GLY A 44 -3.73 11.45 -18.06
N GLY A 45 -2.81 10.64 -18.56
CA GLY A 45 -1.39 10.67 -18.22
C GLY A 45 -0.60 10.12 -19.40
N VAL A 46 0.17 10.98 -20.08
CA VAL A 46 0.97 10.63 -21.28
C VAL A 46 2.44 10.33 -20.90
N PHE A 47 2.68 9.90 -19.66
CA PHE A 47 4.02 9.57 -19.18
C PHE A 47 4.04 8.29 -18.33
N SER A 48 4.08 7.14 -19.00
CA SER A 48 4.59 5.85 -18.50
C SER A 48 4.50 4.89 -19.68
N LEU A 49 5.61 4.36 -20.21
CA LEU A 49 5.49 3.29 -21.22
C LEU A 49 6.73 2.43 -21.37
N PHE A 50 6.80 1.37 -20.57
CA PHE A 50 8.02 0.59 -20.37
C PHE A 50 7.75 -0.87 -20.04
N ALA A 51 8.19 -1.78 -20.91
CA ALA A 51 7.96 -3.22 -20.80
C ALA A 51 8.42 -3.83 -19.47
N ASN A 52 7.79 -4.95 -19.09
CA ASN A 52 8.37 -5.96 -18.23
C ASN A 52 9.83 -6.25 -18.65
N PRO A 53 10.86 -5.95 -17.82
CA PRO A 53 12.25 -6.17 -18.20
C PRO A 53 12.63 -7.67 -18.31
N ARG A 54 11.70 -8.59 -18.01
CA ARG A 54 12.00 -10.01 -17.79
C ARG A 54 11.45 -10.96 -18.85
N ALA A 55 10.70 -10.47 -19.83
CA ALA A 55 10.30 -11.24 -21.01
C ALA A 55 10.50 -10.40 -22.28
N ALA A 56 11.34 -10.89 -23.19
CA ALA A 56 11.48 -10.28 -24.52
C ALA A 56 10.20 -10.54 -25.31
N GLN A 57 9.40 -9.48 -25.52
CA GLN A 57 8.21 -9.51 -26.38
C GLN A 57 8.54 -8.84 -27.73
N ALA A 58 7.62 -8.99 -28.69
CA ALA A 58 7.80 -8.51 -30.06
C ALA A 58 8.11 -7.01 -30.09
N ALA A 59 8.92 -6.58 -31.05
CA ALA A 59 9.18 -5.17 -31.28
C ALA A 59 8.14 -4.63 -32.25
N LEU A 60 7.59 -3.45 -31.95
CA LEU A 60 6.83 -2.65 -32.92
C LEU A 60 7.59 -2.55 -34.25
N SER A 61 6.86 -2.34 -35.33
CA SER A 61 7.49 -2.09 -36.62
C SER A 61 8.50 -0.93 -36.55
N ALA A 62 9.64 -1.08 -37.23
CA ALA A 62 10.76 -0.15 -37.15
C ALA A 62 10.39 1.31 -37.53
N ASP A 63 9.34 1.49 -38.33
CA ASP A 63 8.83 2.82 -38.66
C ASP A 63 8.08 3.47 -37.48
N ILE A 64 7.39 2.69 -36.64
CA ILE A 64 6.74 3.19 -35.42
C ILE A 64 7.79 3.58 -34.38
N GLU A 65 8.85 2.80 -34.21
CA GLU A 65 9.98 3.17 -33.33
C GLU A 65 10.68 4.45 -33.82
N ALA A 66 10.87 4.60 -35.12
CA ALA A 66 11.41 5.85 -35.70
C ALA A 66 10.47 7.04 -35.48
N MET A 67 9.15 6.84 -35.60
CA MET A 67 8.15 7.87 -35.30
C MET A 67 8.18 8.28 -33.84
N ALA A 68 8.26 7.32 -32.91
CA ALA A 68 8.36 7.51 -31.47
C ALA A 68 9.56 8.40 -31.09
N ASN A 69 10.74 8.04 -31.62
CA ASN A 69 11.96 8.83 -31.44
C ASN A 69 11.83 10.25 -32.03
N SER A 70 11.17 10.40 -33.18
CA SER A 70 10.95 11.71 -33.82
C SER A 70 9.97 12.63 -33.08
N ALA A 71 9.04 12.06 -32.30
CA ALA A 71 8.05 12.79 -31.52
C ALA A 71 8.53 13.09 -30.09
N GLY A 72 9.75 12.66 -29.72
CA GLY A 72 10.26 12.80 -28.36
C GLY A 72 9.61 11.85 -27.35
N CYS A 73 9.01 10.75 -27.82
CA CYS A 73 8.31 9.77 -26.99
C CYS A 73 8.91 8.38 -27.23
N PRO A 74 10.14 8.12 -26.76
CA PRO A 74 10.82 6.87 -27.02
C PRO A 74 10.07 5.69 -26.41
N VAL A 75 9.63 4.77 -27.26
CA VAL A 75 9.20 3.43 -26.86
C VAL A 75 10.44 2.62 -26.42
N ASN A 76 10.30 1.70 -25.45
CA ASN A 76 11.36 0.78 -24.99
C ASN A 76 12.54 1.35 -24.14
N THR A 77 12.39 2.45 -23.40
CA THR A 77 13.48 3.03 -22.56
C THR A 77 13.49 2.65 -21.06
N PHE A 78 12.92 1.51 -20.66
CA PHE A 78 12.92 1.12 -19.23
C PHE A 78 14.30 0.62 -18.79
N THR A 79 15.00 1.43 -18.02
CA THR A 79 16.16 1.00 -17.26
C THR A 79 15.74 0.66 -15.84
N GLY A 80 15.41 -0.61 -15.59
CA GLY A 80 15.35 -1.22 -14.25
C GLY A 80 14.42 -0.54 -13.23
N GLY A 81 13.22 -1.11 -13.03
CA GLY A 81 12.27 -0.61 -12.05
C GLY A 81 12.84 -0.60 -10.63
N LYS A 82 12.57 0.50 -9.90
CA LYS A 82 12.75 0.56 -8.46
C LYS A 82 11.90 -0.52 -7.77
N ILE A 83 12.23 -0.84 -6.53
CA ILE A 83 11.49 -1.83 -5.74
C ILE A 83 9.98 -1.49 -5.76
N PRO A 84 9.08 -2.45 -6.06
CA PRO A 84 7.64 -2.26 -5.93
C PRO A 84 7.24 -1.74 -4.55
N PHE A 85 6.30 -0.79 -4.51
CA PHE A 85 5.83 -0.17 -3.25
C PHE A 85 4.31 -0.25 -3.12
N ILE A 86 3.84 -0.82 -2.01
CA ILE A 86 2.40 -0.89 -1.69
C ILE A 86 2.14 -0.23 -0.33
N ALA A 87 1.22 0.73 -0.31
CA ALA A 87 0.75 1.39 0.89
C ALA A 87 -0.62 0.83 1.34
N PHE A 88 -0.76 0.43 2.60
CA PHE A 88 -2.04 0.13 3.24
C PHE A 88 -2.49 1.32 4.07
N ASP A 89 -3.60 1.93 3.67
CA ASP A 89 -4.22 3.07 4.33
C ASP A 89 -5.44 2.61 5.11
N LEU A 90 -5.27 2.40 6.41
CA LEU A 90 -6.29 1.88 7.31
C LEU A 90 -7.11 3.04 7.88
N ALA A 91 -8.28 3.29 7.32
CA ALA A 91 -9.09 4.48 7.64
C ALA A 91 -9.91 4.29 8.93
N GLY A 92 -9.61 5.09 9.96
CA GLY A 92 -10.35 5.19 11.22
C GLY A 92 -9.52 5.04 12.50
N GLY A 93 -8.19 4.91 12.41
CA GLY A 93 -7.32 4.72 13.58
C GLY A 93 -7.19 3.26 13.97
N ALA A 94 -6.39 2.50 13.23
CA ALA A 94 -6.10 1.09 13.45
C ALA A 94 -5.23 0.84 14.69
N ASN A 95 -5.36 -0.36 15.26
CA ASN A 95 -4.51 -0.82 16.36
C ASN A 95 -3.16 -1.28 15.80
N ILE A 96 -2.21 -0.37 15.58
CA ILE A 96 -0.87 -0.76 15.10
C ILE A 96 0.06 -1.10 16.27
N ALA A 97 0.14 -0.23 17.28
CA ALA A 97 1.14 -0.30 18.34
C ALA A 97 0.77 -1.26 19.49
N GLY A 98 1.74 -2.06 19.92
CA GLY A 98 1.65 -2.94 21.08
C GLY A 98 0.94 -4.24 20.77
N SER A 99 -0.39 -4.19 20.66
CA SER A 99 -1.20 -5.41 20.54
C SER A 99 -1.14 -6.07 19.14
N ASN A 100 -0.62 -5.34 18.14
CA ASN A 100 -0.17 -5.92 16.89
C ASN A 100 1.36 -5.88 16.79
N VAL A 101 1.94 -4.78 16.31
CA VAL A 101 3.40 -4.63 16.19
C VAL A 101 3.96 -4.12 17.51
N LEU A 102 4.99 -4.76 18.06
CA LEU A 102 5.57 -4.31 19.32
C LEU A 102 6.19 -2.92 19.17
N VAL A 103 6.08 -2.13 20.23
CA VAL A 103 6.75 -0.84 20.37
C VAL A 103 7.44 -0.81 21.73
N GLY A 104 8.56 -0.10 21.81
CA GLY A 104 9.33 -0.02 23.04
C GLY A 104 9.98 1.34 23.25
N GLY A 105 10.76 1.42 24.32
CA GLY A 105 11.60 2.55 24.68
C GLY A 105 12.77 2.75 23.73
N GLN A 106 13.79 3.47 24.22
CA GLN A 106 14.96 3.87 23.42
C GLN A 106 15.77 2.68 22.91
N GLY A 107 15.69 1.51 23.57
CA GLY A 107 16.35 0.27 23.13
C GLY A 107 15.65 -0.44 21.95
N GLY A 108 14.54 0.08 21.45
CA GLY A 108 13.77 -0.48 20.33
C GLY A 108 12.60 -1.37 20.80
N GLN A 109 12.07 -2.22 19.91
CA GLN A 109 10.82 -2.97 20.18
C GLN A 109 10.84 -3.84 21.45
N LEU A 110 12.02 -4.35 21.85
CA LEU A 110 12.19 -5.20 23.03
C LEU A 110 12.60 -4.42 24.29
N ASP A 111 12.71 -3.10 24.22
CA ASP A 111 12.77 -2.23 25.40
C ASP A 111 11.35 -2.02 25.93
N LEU A 112 10.85 -3.06 26.61
CA LEU A 112 9.42 -3.24 26.87
C LEU A 112 8.81 -2.13 27.74
N LEU A 113 7.55 -1.80 27.45
CA LEU A 113 6.80 -0.79 28.17
C LEU A 113 6.33 -1.29 29.55
N SER A 114 5.83 -0.38 30.38
CA SER A 114 5.21 -0.75 31.66
C SER A 114 3.89 -1.49 31.45
N THR A 115 3.43 -2.23 32.46
CA THR A 115 2.09 -2.85 32.48
C THR A 115 0.97 -1.85 32.18
N ALA A 116 1.06 -0.63 32.72
CA ALA A 116 0.08 0.43 32.44
C ALA A 116 0.15 0.89 30.98
N GLY A 117 1.35 0.98 30.40
CA GLY A 117 1.54 1.30 28.98
C GLY A 117 0.93 0.24 28.08
N TYR A 118 1.17 -1.04 28.33
CA TYR A 118 0.56 -2.12 27.57
C TYR A 118 -0.96 -2.21 27.76
N SER A 119 -1.47 -1.93 28.96
CA SER A 119 -2.90 -1.82 29.22
C SER A 119 -3.55 -0.72 28.38
N LYS A 120 -2.90 0.44 28.24
CA LYS A 120 -3.33 1.53 27.33
C LYS A 120 -3.36 1.08 25.86
N LEU A 121 -2.42 0.21 25.46
CA LEU A 121 -2.37 -0.43 24.13
C LEU A 121 -3.27 -1.67 24.00
N GLY A 122 -4.15 -1.92 24.99
CA GLY A 122 -5.16 -2.99 24.92
C GLY A 122 -4.64 -4.39 25.24
N LEU A 123 -3.48 -4.54 25.88
CA LEU A 123 -2.99 -5.82 26.37
C LEU A 123 -3.20 -5.94 27.90
N PRO A 124 -3.82 -7.02 28.39
CA PRO A 124 -3.97 -7.26 29.83
C PRO A 124 -2.64 -7.67 30.48
N GLY A 125 -2.59 -7.62 31.81
CA GLY A 125 -1.37 -7.84 32.59
C GLY A 125 -0.80 -9.27 32.55
N ASP A 126 -1.55 -10.23 32.02
CA ASP A 126 -1.22 -11.64 31.83
C ASP A 126 -0.92 -12.01 30.36
N MET A 127 -0.92 -11.02 29.46
CA MET A 127 -0.51 -11.14 28.05
C MET A 127 0.57 -10.10 27.72
N LEU A 128 1.48 -9.81 28.66
CA LEU A 128 2.53 -8.83 28.41
C LEU A 128 3.72 -9.48 27.67
N PRO A 129 4.28 -8.82 26.65
CA PRO A 129 5.56 -9.20 26.08
C PRO A 129 6.63 -9.44 27.17
N GLY A 130 7.46 -10.46 26.98
CA GLY A 130 8.52 -10.85 27.93
C GLY A 130 8.05 -11.74 29.09
N GLN A 131 6.75 -11.97 29.26
CA GLN A 131 6.21 -12.93 30.22
C GLN A 131 6.09 -14.31 29.60
N THR A 132 6.29 -15.38 30.38
CA THR A 132 6.06 -16.75 29.91
C THR A 132 4.61 -16.94 29.46
N GLU A 133 4.43 -17.37 28.22
CA GLU A 133 3.12 -17.62 27.64
C GLU A 133 2.63 -19.02 28.02
N ALA A 134 1.47 -19.09 28.69
CA ALA A 134 0.92 -20.36 29.16
C ALA A 134 0.46 -21.29 28.01
N THR A 135 0.02 -20.71 26.89
CA THR A 135 -0.41 -21.44 25.69
C THR A 135 0.17 -20.79 24.43
N PRO A 136 1.46 -21.04 24.11
CA PRO A 136 2.12 -20.41 22.98
C PRO A 136 1.44 -20.72 21.65
N THR A 137 1.32 -19.70 20.78
CA THR A 137 0.94 -19.92 19.38
C THR A 137 2.06 -20.66 18.63
N GLY A 138 1.75 -21.26 17.48
CA GLY A 138 2.70 -22.11 16.75
C GLY A 138 3.99 -21.41 16.28
N THR A 139 4.00 -20.08 16.22
CA THR A 139 5.15 -19.25 15.84
C THR A 139 5.67 -18.36 16.96
N SER A 140 5.02 -18.40 18.14
CA SER A 140 5.45 -17.63 19.31
C SER A 140 6.86 -18.02 19.76
N ASN A 141 7.60 -17.02 20.25
CA ASN A 141 8.88 -17.22 20.94
C ASN A 141 8.69 -17.75 22.38
N GLY A 142 7.45 -17.92 22.84
CA GLY A 142 7.09 -18.41 24.19
C GLY A 142 7.00 -17.31 25.25
N ASP A 143 7.14 -16.06 24.85
CA ASP A 143 7.17 -14.87 25.72
C ASP A 143 6.20 -13.76 25.28
N PHE A 144 5.09 -14.14 24.62
CA PHE A 144 4.16 -13.23 23.94
C PHE A 144 4.76 -12.38 22.81
N THR A 145 5.98 -12.69 22.36
CA THR A 145 6.58 -12.09 21.17
C THR A 145 6.64 -13.08 20.01
N ASP A 146 6.62 -12.58 18.78
CA ASP A 146 6.82 -13.36 17.56
C ASP A 146 7.77 -12.59 16.62
N SER A 147 8.74 -13.32 16.05
CA SER A 147 9.79 -12.78 15.17
C SER A 147 9.80 -13.39 13.77
N SER A 148 8.70 -14.05 13.37
CA SER A 148 8.56 -14.77 12.10
C SER A 148 8.86 -13.88 10.88
N PHE A 149 8.48 -12.60 10.95
CA PHE A 149 8.67 -11.59 9.90
C PHE A 149 9.84 -10.63 10.18
N GLY A 150 10.76 -10.98 11.08
CA GLY A 150 11.92 -10.16 11.45
C GLY A 150 11.58 -9.03 12.42
N ILE A 151 10.63 -8.17 12.08
CA ILE A 151 10.01 -7.22 13.01
C ILE A 151 9.21 -7.97 14.08
N TYR A 152 9.22 -7.44 15.30
CA TYR A 152 8.55 -8.09 16.42
C TYR A 152 7.06 -7.74 16.48
N PHE A 153 6.23 -8.78 16.54
CA PHE A 153 4.80 -8.70 16.82
C PHE A 153 4.49 -9.26 18.21
N HIS A 154 3.34 -8.87 18.76
CA HIS A 154 2.73 -9.66 19.83
C HIS A 154 2.29 -11.02 19.26
N SER A 155 2.53 -12.12 19.99
CA SER A 155 2.27 -13.49 19.48
C SER A 155 0.81 -13.74 19.08
N ASP A 156 -0.13 -13.07 19.76
CA ASP A 156 -1.57 -13.11 19.46
C ASP A 156 -2.05 -11.96 18.55
N SER A 157 -1.15 -11.25 17.86
CA SER A 157 -1.49 -10.16 16.93
C SER A 157 -2.45 -10.62 15.81
N ALA A 158 -3.49 -9.84 15.55
CA ALA A 158 -4.41 -10.10 14.45
C ALA A 158 -3.76 -9.88 13.07
N PHE A 159 -2.93 -8.83 12.91
CA PHE A 159 -2.10 -8.66 11.70
C PHE A 159 -1.21 -9.87 11.46
N LEU A 160 -0.48 -10.31 12.49
CA LEU A 160 0.41 -11.46 12.41
C LEU A 160 -0.36 -12.72 11.99
N ARG A 161 -1.47 -13.04 12.66
CA ARG A 161 -2.32 -14.19 12.32
C ARG A 161 -2.74 -14.16 10.85
N GLY A 162 -3.21 -13.02 10.37
CA GLY A 162 -3.63 -12.86 8.98
C GLY A 162 -2.49 -13.05 7.99
N MET A 163 -1.31 -12.50 8.29
CA MET A 163 -0.13 -12.67 7.43
C MET A 163 0.35 -14.13 7.43
N LEU A 164 0.32 -14.83 8.57
CA LEU A 164 0.70 -16.24 8.68
C LEU A 164 -0.23 -17.14 7.86
N GLU A 165 -1.52 -16.82 7.78
CA GLU A 165 -2.50 -17.57 6.96
C GLU A 165 -2.23 -17.46 5.46
N LYS A 166 -1.59 -16.37 5.01
CA LYS A 166 -1.40 -16.05 3.59
C LYS A 166 0.04 -16.14 3.10
N THR A 167 0.99 -16.58 3.94
CA THR A 167 2.41 -16.67 3.57
C THR A 167 2.99 -18.05 3.87
N ALA A 168 3.91 -18.51 3.04
CA ALA A 168 4.74 -19.68 3.33
C ALA A 168 5.88 -19.33 4.31
N ALA A 169 6.38 -20.32 5.08
CA ALA A 169 7.48 -20.10 6.01
C ALA A 169 8.76 -19.56 5.33
N THR A 170 9.02 -19.99 4.09
CA THR A 170 10.13 -19.51 3.25
C THR A 170 10.00 -18.04 2.87
N THR A 171 8.77 -17.57 2.60
CA THR A 171 8.48 -16.15 2.34
C THR A 171 8.83 -15.31 3.58
N ARG A 172 8.33 -15.73 4.75
CA ARG A 172 8.53 -15.03 6.04
C ARG A 172 10.00 -14.95 6.44
N ALA A 173 10.76 -16.00 6.15
CA ALA A 173 12.21 -16.02 6.38
C ALA A 173 12.93 -14.87 5.69
N ASN A 174 12.39 -14.35 4.59
CA ASN A 174 12.97 -13.28 3.77
C ASN A 174 12.35 -11.90 4.02
N VAL A 175 11.51 -11.76 5.05
CA VAL A 175 10.90 -10.49 5.45
C VAL A 175 11.60 -9.94 6.69
N ASP A 176 11.83 -8.63 6.70
CA ASP A 176 12.10 -7.84 7.90
C ASP A 176 11.30 -6.52 7.83
N GLY A 177 11.26 -5.71 8.88
CA GLY A 177 10.54 -4.46 8.91
C GLY A 177 10.96 -3.54 10.05
N ALA A 178 10.41 -2.33 10.05
CA ALA A 178 10.59 -1.39 11.15
C ALA A 178 9.30 -0.63 11.44
N ILE A 179 9.11 -0.31 12.72
CA ILE A 179 8.01 0.52 13.21
C ILE A 179 8.49 1.95 13.49
N ILE A 180 7.64 2.93 13.19
CA ILE A 180 7.90 4.35 13.34
C ILE A 180 6.84 4.94 14.28
N PRO A 181 7.16 5.08 15.59
CA PRO A 181 6.39 5.88 16.52
C PRO A 181 6.22 7.31 16.01
N ALA A 182 4.98 7.69 15.70
CA ALA A 182 4.69 8.98 15.10
C ALA A 182 3.27 9.42 15.40
N ARG A 183 3.13 10.59 16.05
CA ARG A 183 1.82 11.17 16.32
C ARG A 183 1.15 11.56 15.01
N SER A 184 -0.09 11.14 14.86
CA SER A 184 -1.01 11.63 13.84
C SER A 184 -2.17 12.38 14.51
N GLY A 185 -2.80 13.32 13.81
CA GLY A 185 -4.05 13.90 14.29
C GLY A 185 -5.12 12.81 14.32
N ASN A 186 -5.89 12.70 15.40
CA ASN A 186 -7.05 11.83 15.39
C ASN A 186 -8.19 12.50 14.62
N ASP A 187 -9.00 11.73 13.91
CA ASP A 187 -10.20 12.17 13.18
C ASP A 187 -10.01 13.23 12.09
N THR A 188 -8.78 13.65 11.80
CA THR A 188 -8.50 14.63 10.74
C THR A 188 -8.18 13.92 9.43
N ASN A 189 -9.01 14.11 8.41
CA ASN A 189 -8.75 13.64 7.04
C ASN A 189 -7.66 14.44 6.30
N THR A 190 -6.94 15.29 7.01
CA THR A 190 -5.89 16.16 6.48
C THR A 190 -4.50 15.67 6.86
N ASN A 191 -4.37 14.50 7.52
CA ASN A 191 -3.05 13.96 7.81
C ASN A 191 -2.37 13.55 6.49
N PRO A 192 -1.23 14.15 6.15
CA PRO A 192 -0.54 13.88 4.89
C PRO A 192 0.29 12.59 4.98
N HIS A 193 -0.35 11.45 5.25
CA HIS A 193 0.33 10.16 5.46
C HIS A 193 0.74 9.45 4.18
N ASN A 194 0.11 9.76 3.04
CA ASN A 194 0.28 8.97 1.84
C ASN A 194 1.59 9.37 1.10
N PRO A 195 2.58 8.47 0.96
CA PRO A 195 3.90 8.81 0.43
C PRO A 195 4.00 8.71 -1.10
N MET A 196 2.92 8.33 -1.80
CA MET A 196 2.97 7.83 -3.19
C MET A 196 3.67 8.77 -4.17
N TYR A 197 3.39 10.07 -4.13
CA TYR A 197 4.08 11.04 -5.00
C TYR A 197 5.57 11.15 -4.70
N GLY A 198 5.96 11.00 -3.43
CA GLY A 198 7.37 10.96 -3.06
C GLY A 198 8.05 9.68 -3.53
N ILE A 199 7.35 8.55 -3.47
CA ILE A 199 7.83 7.27 -4.02
C ILE A 199 8.02 7.36 -5.55
N ALA A 200 7.07 7.96 -6.27
CA ALA A 200 7.21 8.23 -7.70
C ALA A 200 8.38 9.18 -8.00
N ARG A 201 8.52 10.27 -7.23
CA ARG A 201 9.65 11.21 -7.37
C ARG A 201 11.00 10.56 -7.08
N ALA A 202 11.04 9.53 -6.24
CA ALA A 202 12.22 8.70 -5.99
C ALA A 202 12.53 7.70 -7.13
N GLY A 203 11.72 7.68 -8.19
CA GLY A 203 11.94 6.89 -9.40
C GLY A 203 11.03 5.68 -9.54
N ALA A 204 10.06 5.47 -8.64
CA ALA A 204 9.07 4.41 -8.82
C ALA A 204 8.17 4.72 -10.03
N ALA A 205 8.25 3.91 -11.07
CA ALA A 205 7.45 4.03 -12.28
C ALA A 205 7.03 2.64 -12.75
N GLY A 206 5.79 2.55 -13.22
CA GLY A 206 5.24 1.32 -13.79
C GLY A 206 5.14 1.41 -15.30
N GLU A 207 4.96 0.26 -15.92
CA GLU A 207 4.80 0.14 -17.37
C GLU A 207 3.60 0.93 -17.89
N VAL A 208 2.45 0.73 -17.26
CA VAL A 208 1.15 1.25 -17.72
C VAL A 208 0.86 2.59 -17.06
N VAL A 209 1.13 2.68 -15.75
CA VAL A 209 0.85 3.86 -14.94
C VAL A 209 1.91 4.05 -13.86
N THR A 210 2.22 5.31 -13.52
CA THR A 210 3.16 5.59 -12.43
C THR A 210 2.56 5.20 -11.07
N LEU A 211 1.33 5.66 -10.80
CA LEU A 211 0.66 5.48 -9.50
C LEU A 211 -0.73 4.89 -9.69
N ILE A 212 -1.10 3.96 -8.81
CA ILE A 212 -2.48 3.48 -8.65
C ILE A 212 -2.97 3.63 -7.22
N GLY A 213 -4.30 3.65 -7.06
CA GLY A 213 -4.90 3.63 -5.74
C GLY A 213 -6.31 3.06 -5.78
N SER A 214 -6.74 2.47 -4.67
CA SER A 214 -8.07 1.87 -4.59
C SER A 214 -9.19 2.86 -4.35
N ARG A 215 -8.91 4.17 -4.47
CA ARG A 215 -9.86 5.27 -4.30
C ARG A 215 -9.62 6.31 -5.39
N ALA A 216 -10.70 6.93 -5.85
CA ALA A 216 -10.63 8.07 -6.77
C ALA A 216 -10.39 9.37 -5.97
N THR A 217 -9.18 9.53 -5.44
CA THR A 217 -8.71 10.70 -4.68
C THR A 217 -7.31 11.10 -5.15
N ASP A 218 -6.85 12.31 -4.83
CA ASP A 218 -5.52 12.77 -5.25
C ASP A 218 -4.38 11.92 -4.69
N SER A 219 -4.58 11.20 -3.58
CA SER A 219 -3.60 10.27 -3.01
C SER A 219 -3.81 8.82 -3.43
N GLY A 220 -4.92 8.50 -4.10
CA GLY A 220 -5.33 7.12 -4.34
C GLY A 220 -5.84 6.38 -3.09
N GLY A 221 -5.86 7.04 -1.93
CA GLY A 221 -6.26 6.49 -0.62
C GLY A 221 -7.29 7.33 0.13
N ASN A 222 -7.43 7.07 1.43
CA ASN A 222 -8.23 7.86 2.37
C ASN A 222 -7.45 9.09 2.88
N SER A 223 -6.20 8.87 3.30
CA SER A 223 -5.30 9.91 3.78
C SER A 223 -4.75 10.72 2.61
N ILE A 224 -4.59 12.03 2.79
CA ILE A 224 -4.05 12.90 1.73
C ILE A 224 -2.55 12.69 1.56
N ALA A 225 -2.02 13.09 0.40
CA ALA A 225 -0.59 13.18 0.19
C ALA A 225 -0.06 14.55 0.69
N PRO A 226 1.21 14.66 1.11
CA PRO A 226 1.83 15.96 1.36
C PRO A 226 1.72 16.89 0.15
N ALA A 227 1.16 18.09 0.34
CA ALA A 227 0.91 19.04 -0.75
C ALA A 227 2.19 19.44 -1.52
N MET A 228 3.34 19.46 -0.84
CA MET A 228 4.66 19.74 -1.45
C MET A 228 5.18 18.62 -2.36
N LEU A 229 4.61 17.42 -2.27
CA LEU A 229 4.98 16.27 -3.08
C LEU A 229 4.05 16.06 -4.26
N MET A 230 2.79 16.51 -4.15
CA MET A 230 1.76 16.29 -5.16
C MET A 230 2.18 16.78 -6.55
N ASP A 231 1.94 15.92 -7.52
CA ASP A 231 2.15 16.19 -8.94
C ASP A 231 0.86 15.84 -9.72
N PRO A 232 0.13 16.83 -10.23
CA PRO A 232 -1.10 16.60 -10.98
C PRO A 232 -0.95 15.75 -12.24
N GLU A 233 0.26 15.62 -12.81
CA GLU A 233 0.51 14.87 -14.04
C GLU A 233 0.51 13.35 -13.81
N ILE A 234 0.79 12.90 -12.59
CA ILE A 234 0.87 11.48 -12.20
C ILE A 234 -0.17 11.10 -11.15
N ARG A 235 -1.36 11.70 -11.21
CA ARG A 235 -2.45 11.39 -10.27
C ARG A 235 -2.78 9.89 -10.28
N PRO A 236 -2.94 9.23 -9.11
CA PRO A 236 -3.19 7.80 -9.05
C PRO A 236 -4.42 7.37 -9.84
N THR A 237 -4.25 6.36 -10.68
CA THR A 237 -5.38 5.74 -11.40
C THR A 237 -6.13 4.82 -10.46
N LYS A 238 -7.47 4.90 -10.49
CA LYS A 238 -8.32 4.12 -9.60
C LYS A 238 -8.34 2.65 -10.02
N VAL A 239 -7.94 1.76 -9.11
CA VAL A 239 -8.01 0.29 -9.29
C VAL A 239 -8.57 -0.34 -8.01
N ASP A 240 -9.83 -0.80 -8.03
CA ASP A 240 -10.44 -1.47 -6.88
C ASP A 240 -11.06 -2.84 -7.15
N ARG A 241 -10.97 -3.33 -8.38
CA ARG A 241 -11.50 -4.63 -8.79
C ARG A 241 -10.76 -5.18 -10.02
N PRO A 242 -10.88 -6.49 -10.31
CA PRO A 242 -10.21 -7.12 -11.45
C PRO A 242 -10.53 -6.48 -12.81
N SER A 243 -11.79 -6.08 -13.04
CA SER A 243 -12.18 -5.42 -14.29
C SER A 243 -11.55 -4.03 -14.49
N ASP A 244 -11.10 -3.35 -13.42
CA ASP A 244 -10.36 -2.09 -13.56
C ASP A 244 -8.93 -2.35 -14.07
N VAL A 245 -8.37 -3.52 -13.77
CA VAL A 245 -7.05 -3.95 -14.26
C VAL A 245 -7.14 -4.27 -15.74
N THR A 246 -8.03 -5.17 -16.14
CA THR A 246 -8.20 -5.56 -17.54
C THR A 246 -8.63 -4.39 -18.43
N GLY A 247 -9.49 -3.50 -17.91
CA GLY A 247 -9.90 -2.29 -18.63
C GLY A 247 -8.80 -1.25 -18.83
N MET A 248 -7.65 -1.35 -18.15
CA MET A 248 -6.55 -0.39 -18.27
C MET A 248 -5.70 -0.62 -19.51
N VAL A 249 -5.61 -1.87 -19.97
CA VAL A 249 -4.84 -2.27 -21.16
C VAL A 249 -5.73 -2.56 -22.36
N ASP A 250 -7.05 -2.54 -22.18
CA ASP A 250 -8.00 -2.73 -23.27
C ASP A 250 -8.08 -1.45 -24.12
N THR A 251 -7.47 -1.48 -25.31
CA THR A 251 -7.43 -0.37 -26.27
C THR A 251 -8.76 -0.15 -27.01
N GLY A 252 -9.91 -0.40 -26.37
CA GLY A 252 -11.24 -0.17 -26.91
C GLY A 252 -11.97 -1.43 -27.42
N ASN A 253 -11.75 -2.58 -26.78
CA ASN A 253 -12.30 -3.89 -27.11
C ASN A 253 -11.88 -4.38 -28.51
N LEU A 254 -10.75 -3.90 -29.02
CA LEU A 254 -10.19 -4.35 -30.29
C LEU A 254 -9.75 -5.81 -30.21
N THR A 255 -9.28 -6.27 -29.06
CA THR A 255 -8.93 -7.68 -28.78
C THR A 255 -10.15 -8.62 -28.71
N GLY A 256 -11.34 -8.11 -28.42
CA GLY A 256 -12.59 -8.89 -28.48
C GLY A 256 -13.25 -8.90 -29.86
N ILE A 257 -12.84 -7.99 -30.76
CA ILE A 257 -13.35 -7.87 -32.14
C ILE A 257 -12.38 -8.49 -33.16
N LEU A 258 -11.08 -8.36 -32.91
CA LEU A 258 -9.98 -8.84 -33.74
C LEU A 258 -9.23 -9.93 -32.98
N GLY A 259 -8.71 -10.94 -33.68
CA GLY A 259 -7.79 -11.89 -33.05
C GLY A 259 -6.51 -11.18 -32.58
N PRO A 260 -5.78 -11.72 -31.59
CA PRO A 260 -4.53 -11.13 -31.09
C PRO A 260 -3.55 -10.73 -32.20
N ASP A 261 -3.49 -11.53 -33.28
CA ASP A 261 -2.63 -11.31 -34.45
C ASP A 261 -2.99 -10.05 -35.27
N ASP A 262 -4.23 -9.58 -35.20
CA ASP A 262 -4.76 -8.47 -36.00
C ASP A 262 -4.81 -7.13 -35.24
N VAL A 263 -4.74 -7.16 -33.91
CA VAL A 263 -4.84 -5.95 -33.07
C VAL A 263 -3.64 -5.03 -33.28
N VAL A 264 -2.42 -5.60 -33.28
CA VAL A 264 -1.18 -4.83 -33.42
C VAL A 264 -1.10 -4.13 -34.79
N PRO A 265 -1.27 -4.82 -35.93
CA PRO A 265 -1.22 -4.17 -37.24
C PRO A 265 -2.27 -3.08 -37.44
N VAL A 266 -3.47 -3.24 -36.85
CA VAL A 266 -4.52 -2.23 -36.89
C VAL A 266 -4.14 -1.00 -36.07
N MET A 267 -3.61 -1.18 -34.85
CA MET A 267 -3.20 -0.06 -34.02
C MET A 267 -2.00 0.69 -34.60
N GLU A 268 -1.02 -0.01 -35.18
CA GLU A 268 0.06 0.63 -35.93
C GLU A 268 -0.47 1.43 -37.14
N SER A 269 -1.48 0.91 -37.84
CA SER A 269 -2.11 1.61 -38.97
C SER A 269 -2.81 2.89 -38.51
N ILE A 270 -3.47 2.87 -37.36
CA ILE A 270 -4.07 4.05 -36.73
C ILE A 270 -2.97 5.07 -36.39
N ALA A 271 -1.87 4.63 -35.78
CA ALA A 271 -0.74 5.50 -35.47
C ALA A 271 -0.14 6.16 -36.72
N ARG A 272 0.07 5.40 -37.80
CA ARG A 272 0.55 5.91 -39.10
C ARG A 272 -0.40 6.96 -39.69
N ILE A 273 -1.70 6.67 -39.73
CA ILE A 273 -2.72 7.60 -40.27
C ILE A 273 -2.78 8.88 -39.45
N SER A 274 -2.73 8.77 -38.13
CA SER A 274 -2.75 9.92 -37.21
C SER A 274 -1.49 10.78 -37.36
N ASP A 275 -0.30 10.17 -37.40
CA ASP A 275 0.97 10.88 -37.64
C ASP A 275 0.93 11.63 -38.97
N GLN A 276 0.51 10.96 -40.05
CA GLN A 276 0.41 11.58 -41.38
C GLN A 276 -0.56 12.77 -41.37
N LYS A 277 -1.74 12.64 -40.74
CA LYS A 277 -2.71 13.74 -40.66
C LYS A 277 -2.20 14.95 -39.89
N LEU A 278 -1.48 14.73 -38.79
CA LEU A 278 -0.94 15.82 -37.98
C LEU A 278 0.24 16.54 -38.68
N ARG A 279 0.99 15.83 -39.53
CA ARG A 279 2.09 16.36 -40.34
C ARG A 279 1.67 17.07 -41.62
N LEU A 280 0.45 16.83 -42.13
CA LEU A 280 -0.06 17.48 -43.35
C LEU A 280 -0.31 18.99 -43.20
N GLY A 281 -0.12 19.57 -42.01
CA GLY A 281 -0.34 21.00 -41.74
C GLY A 281 -1.80 21.46 -41.85
N THR A 282 -2.71 20.52 -42.13
CA THR A 282 -4.16 20.74 -42.27
C THR A 282 -4.88 20.79 -40.93
N ILE A 283 -4.26 20.26 -39.87
CA ILE A 283 -4.77 20.36 -38.51
C ILE A 283 -4.03 21.50 -37.80
N ASN A 284 -4.78 22.52 -37.40
CA ASN A 284 -4.32 23.61 -36.53
C ASN A 284 -5.27 23.65 -35.34
N THR A 285 -4.72 23.45 -34.15
CA THR A 285 -5.49 23.44 -32.89
C THR A 285 -5.98 24.83 -32.48
N GLY A 286 -5.48 25.89 -33.12
CA GLY A 286 -5.83 27.28 -32.84
C GLY A 286 -5.18 27.83 -31.56
N VAL A 287 -4.24 27.09 -30.95
CA VAL A 287 -3.53 27.48 -29.73
C VAL A 287 -2.06 27.79 -29.99
N THR A 288 -1.43 28.52 -29.07
CA THR A 288 -0.02 28.92 -29.17
C THR A 288 0.98 27.76 -29.03
N ARG A 289 0.54 26.61 -28.49
CA ARG A 289 1.35 25.39 -28.30
C ARG A 289 0.91 24.25 -29.23
N ASP A 290 0.56 24.59 -30.47
CA ASP A 290 0.03 23.65 -31.47
C ASP A 290 0.96 22.45 -31.68
N ASP A 291 2.26 22.67 -31.84
CA ASP A 291 3.25 21.60 -32.04
C ASP A 291 3.32 20.63 -30.84
N VAL A 292 3.29 21.16 -29.62
CA VAL A 292 3.32 20.34 -28.38
C VAL A 292 2.08 19.46 -28.28
N ILE A 293 0.90 20.00 -28.63
CA ILE A 293 -0.34 19.23 -28.62
C ILE A 293 -0.31 18.14 -29.71
N LYS A 294 0.20 18.46 -30.90
CA LYS A 294 0.34 17.48 -31.97
C LYS A 294 1.29 16.35 -31.56
N ASP A 295 2.42 16.66 -30.95
CA ASP A 295 3.34 15.65 -30.44
C ASP A 295 2.68 14.81 -29.34
N LEU A 296 1.97 15.43 -28.39
CA LEU A 296 1.21 14.69 -27.36
C LEU A 296 0.20 13.71 -27.97
N VAL A 297 -0.54 14.12 -29.00
CA VAL A 297 -1.52 13.26 -29.69
C VAL A 297 -0.81 12.14 -30.47
N ARG A 298 0.31 12.43 -31.13
CA ARG A 298 1.13 11.41 -31.81
C ARG A 298 1.61 10.35 -30.82
N CYS A 299 2.12 10.78 -29.67
CA CYS A 299 2.57 9.90 -28.61
C CYS A 299 1.43 9.04 -28.04
N GLY A 300 0.23 9.59 -27.91
CA GLY A 300 -0.94 8.81 -27.49
C GLY A 300 -1.28 7.64 -28.42
N TYR A 301 -1.23 7.84 -29.73
CA TYR A 301 -1.50 6.75 -30.69
C TYR A 301 -0.37 5.72 -30.78
N ILE A 302 0.89 6.17 -30.73
CA ILE A 302 2.05 5.26 -30.66
C ILE A 302 1.98 4.43 -29.38
N SER A 303 1.65 5.06 -28.25
CA SER A 303 1.49 4.39 -26.97
C SER A 303 0.35 3.36 -26.98
N ALA A 304 -0.76 3.66 -27.64
CA ALA A 304 -1.85 2.69 -27.76
C ALA A 304 -1.46 1.48 -28.64
N ALA A 305 -0.67 1.66 -29.69
CA ALA A 305 -0.13 0.56 -30.49
C ALA A 305 0.87 -0.31 -29.71
N ASP A 306 1.70 0.33 -28.89
CA ASP A 306 2.61 -0.34 -27.99
C ASP A 306 1.88 -1.15 -26.90
N ILE A 307 0.85 -0.59 -26.25
CA ILE A 307 0.01 -1.32 -25.28
C ILE A 307 -0.65 -2.53 -25.95
N ALA A 308 -1.18 -2.37 -27.17
CA ALA A 308 -1.76 -3.47 -27.92
C ALA A 308 -0.75 -4.59 -28.22
N ASP A 309 0.46 -4.24 -28.65
CA ASP A 309 1.54 -5.21 -28.89
C ASP A 309 1.91 -6.00 -27.64
N ARG A 310 1.97 -5.34 -26.49
CA ARG A 310 2.40 -5.96 -25.22
C ARG A 310 1.34 -6.77 -24.52
N PHE A 311 0.08 -6.32 -24.59
CA PHE A 311 -1.03 -6.92 -23.83
C PHE A 311 -2.00 -7.75 -24.67
N ALA A 312 -1.86 -7.78 -26.01
CA ALA A 312 -2.62 -8.70 -26.83
C ALA A 312 -2.32 -10.16 -26.41
N GLY A 313 -3.34 -10.84 -25.86
CA GLY A 313 -3.23 -12.21 -25.38
C GLY A 313 -2.51 -12.39 -24.04
N VAL A 314 -2.16 -11.31 -23.34
CA VAL A 314 -1.60 -11.37 -21.97
C VAL A 314 -2.74 -11.22 -20.97
N ASP A 315 -2.94 -12.25 -20.15
CA ASP A 315 -3.90 -12.17 -19.06
C ASP A 315 -3.31 -11.40 -17.87
N ILE A 316 -3.87 -10.22 -17.63
CA ILE A 316 -3.55 -9.39 -16.47
C ILE A 316 -4.65 -9.45 -15.39
N ASP A 317 -5.70 -10.24 -15.62
CA ASP A 317 -6.78 -10.39 -14.65
C ASP A 317 -6.26 -11.14 -13.41
N PRO A 318 -6.25 -10.50 -12.22
CA PRO A 318 -5.83 -11.18 -11.00
C PRO A 318 -6.76 -12.35 -10.62
N ALA A 319 -7.98 -12.44 -11.14
CA ALA A 319 -8.89 -13.56 -10.93
C ALA A 319 -8.54 -14.79 -11.78
N GLY A 320 -7.84 -14.60 -12.91
CA GLY A 320 -7.35 -15.67 -13.77
C GLY A 320 -5.95 -16.18 -13.38
N ASP A 321 -5.23 -15.45 -12.53
CA ASP A 321 -3.88 -15.79 -12.08
C ASP A 321 -3.90 -16.89 -11.01
N GLU A 322 -3.44 -18.10 -11.36
CA GLU A 322 -3.40 -19.27 -10.48
C GLU A 322 -2.47 -19.10 -9.26
N ASP A 323 -1.52 -18.16 -9.30
CA ASP A 323 -0.70 -17.81 -8.13
C ASP A 323 -1.48 -16.95 -7.13
N ILE A 324 -2.52 -16.24 -7.57
CA ILE A 324 -3.36 -15.38 -6.74
C ILE A 324 -4.62 -16.12 -6.30
N VAL A 325 -5.37 -16.71 -7.23
CA VAL A 325 -6.69 -17.32 -6.98
C VAL A 325 -6.71 -18.75 -7.49
N GLY A 326 -7.21 -19.67 -6.66
CA GLY A 326 -7.45 -21.05 -7.06
C GLY A 326 -7.04 -22.07 -6.00
N PRO A 327 -7.00 -23.37 -6.34
CA PRO A 327 -6.65 -24.43 -5.40
C PRO A 327 -5.25 -24.29 -4.79
N THR A 328 -4.32 -23.71 -5.55
CA THR A 328 -2.93 -23.43 -5.15
C THR A 328 -2.65 -21.94 -4.97
N GLY A 329 -3.65 -21.09 -5.22
CA GLY A 329 -3.55 -19.64 -5.09
C GLY A 329 -3.44 -19.19 -3.63
N ILE A 330 -3.08 -17.93 -3.45
CA ILE A 330 -3.06 -17.28 -2.12
C ILE A 330 -4.47 -17.18 -1.53
N PHE A 331 -5.46 -16.90 -2.39
CA PHE A 331 -6.87 -16.93 -2.07
C PHE A 331 -7.52 -18.15 -2.69
N SER A 332 -8.35 -18.84 -1.91
CA SER A 332 -9.32 -19.75 -2.51
C SER A 332 -10.35 -18.95 -3.31
N GLN A 333 -10.98 -19.59 -4.30
CA GLN A 333 -12.05 -18.98 -5.09
C GLN A 333 -13.16 -18.41 -4.19
N THR A 334 -13.57 -19.18 -3.18
CA THR A 334 -14.61 -18.77 -2.23
C THR A 334 -14.23 -17.53 -1.43
N GLU A 335 -12.99 -17.43 -0.95
CA GLU A 335 -12.53 -16.23 -0.24
C GLU A 335 -12.52 -15.01 -1.18
N PHE A 336 -12.00 -15.20 -2.38
CA PHE A 336 -11.89 -14.15 -3.38
C PHE A 336 -13.27 -13.62 -3.82
N ASP A 337 -14.25 -14.48 -3.99
CA ASP A 337 -15.60 -14.10 -4.43
C ASP A 337 -16.42 -13.46 -3.31
N ASN A 338 -16.17 -13.80 -2.05
CA ASN A 338 -16.94 -13.29 -0.92
C ASN A 338 -16.35 -12.03 -0.27
N ASP A 339 -15.04 -11.78 -0.37
CA ASP A 339 -14.41 -10.60 0.24
C ASP A 339 -13.89 -9.62 -0.82
N ARG A 340 -14.52 -8.43 -0.87
CA ARG A 340 -14.12 -7.36 -1.79
C ARG A 340 -12.73 -6.82 -1.51
N GLU A 341 -12.25 -6.89 -0.27
CA GLU A 341 -10.94 -6.40 0.12
C GLU A 341 -9.84 -7.31 -0.43
N PHE A 342 -10.12 -8.62 -0.59
CA PHE A 342 -9.20 -9.55 -1.26
C PHE A 342 -9.12 -9.28 -2.76
N ARG A 343 -10.27 -9.05 -3.43
CA ARG A 343 -10.27 -8.68 -4.86
C ARG A 343 -9.51 -7.38 -5.12
N LYS A 344 -9.77 -6.35 -4.32
CA LYS A 344 -9.08 -5.06 -4.39
C LYS A 344 -7.58 -5.20 -4.13
N THR A 345 -7.20 -5.97 -3.11
CA THR A 345 -5.80 -6.24 -2.80
C THR A 345 -5.13 -6.95 -3.96
N ALA A 346 -5.75 -8.01 -4.50
CA ALA A 346 -5.23 -8.75 -5.64
C ALA A 346 -5.03 -7.87 -6.87
N SER A 347 -5.97 -6.97 -7.18
CA SER A 347 -5.85 -6.02 -8.30
C SER A 347 -4.68 -5.06 -8.14
N VAL A 348 -4.51 -4.43 -6.98
CA VAL A 348 -3.38 -3.52 -6.74
C VAL A 348 -2.05 -4.28 -6.67
N MET A 349 -2.04 -5.41 -5.97
CA MET A 349 -0.88 -6.29 -5.80
C MET A 349 -0.35 -6.78 -7.15
N LYS A 350 -1.21 -7.31 -8.03
CA LYS A 350 -0.88 -7.76 -9.38
C LYS A 350 -0.21 -6.63 -10.16
N MET A 351 -0.87 -5.48 -10.24
CA MET A 351 -0.37 -4.31 -10.97
C MET A 351 1.00 -3.84 -10.48
N VAL A 352 1.23 -3.80 -9.16
CA VAL A 352 2.48 -3.29 -8.60
C VAL A 352 3.62 -4.32 -8.67
N VAL A 353 3.35 -5.58 -8.30
CA VAL A 353 4.40 -6.62 -8.24
C VAL A 353 4.86 -7.04 -9.63
N ASP A 354 3.96 -7.13 -10.61
CA ASP A 354 4.33 -7.44 -11.99
C ASP A 354 4.92 -6.23 -12.74
N GLY A 355 4.92 -5.03 -12.13
CA GLY A 355 5.56 -3.84 -12.66
C GLY A 355 4.67 -2.98 -13.59
N TYR A 356 3.38 -3.28 -13.70
CA TYR A 356 2.44 -2.46 -14.46
C TYR A 356 2.16 -1.10 -13.82
N ALA A 357 2.30 -1.00 -12.49
CA ALA A 357 2.24 0.22 -11.71
C ALA A 357 3.51 0.39 -10.87
N GLY A 358 4.03 1.62 -10.77
CA GLY A 358 5.24 1.90 -9.99
C GLY A 358 5.02 1.78 -8.48
N ALA A 359 3.85 2.24 -8.02
CA ALA A 359 3.42 2.09 -6.64
C ALA A 359 1.89 2.05 -6.55
N GLY A 360 1.36 1.44 -5.48
CA GLY A 360 -0.08 1.30 -5.25
C GLY A 360 -0.51 1.64 -3.82
N THR A 361 -1.70 2.23 -3.65
CA THR A 361 -2.36 2.38 -2.33
C THR A 361 -3.61 1.50 -2.24
N ILE A 362 -3.70 0.67 -1.20
CA ILE A 362 -4.87 -0.11 -0.82
C ILE A 362 -5.51 0.56 0.41
N ALA A 363 -6.66 1.21 0.21
CA ALA A 363 -7.38 1.86 1.29
C ALA A 363 -8.48 0.95 1.86
N MET A 364 -8.38 0.62 3.15
CA MET A 364 -9.33 -0.23 3.86
C MET A 364 -10.12 0.60 4.88
N GLY A 365 -11.44 0.41 4.94
CA GLY A 365 -12.32 1.18 5.85
C GLY A 365 -12.68 0.42 7.11
N GLY A 366 -13.25 1.14 8.09
CA GLY A 366 -13.76 0.56 9.33
C GLY A 366 -12.72 0.40 10.44
N TYR A 367 -11.65 1.17 10.45
CA TYR A 367 -10.65 1.06 11.53
C TYR A 367 -11.00 1.92 12.76
N ASP A 368 -12.16 2.56 12.76
CA ASP A 368 -12.72 3.33 13.89
C ASP A 368 -13.37 2.37 14.91
N TYR A 369 -12.60 1.86 15.86
CA TYR A 369 -13.05 0.77 16.74
C TYR A 369 -13.90 1.19 17.95
N HIS A 370 -14.60 2.33 17.90
CA HIS A 370 -15.51 2.75 18.96
C HIS A 370 -16.83 1.97 18.99
N THR A 371 -16.76 0.65 18.83
CA THR A 371 -17.89 -0.29 18.88
C THR A 371 -18.27 -0.70 20.30
N GLY A 372 -17.40 -0.41 21.28
CA GLY A 372 -17.56 -0.85 22.66
C GLY A 372 -17.17 -2.32 22.87
N ASP A 373 -16.48 -2.92 21.90
CA ASP A 373 -15.89 -4.26 21.97
C ASP A 373 -14.47 -4.26 21.39
N ARG A 374 -13.75 -5.37 21.58
CA ARG A 374 -12.44 -5.62 20.98
C ARG A 374 -12.56 -6.43 19.69
N ALA A 375 -13.54 -7.33 19.66
CA ALA A 375 -13.78 -8.30 18.59
C ALA A 375 -13.79 -7.67 17.19
N VAL A 376 -14.49 -6.56 16.98
CA VAL A 376 -14.60 -5.93 15.65
C VAL A 376 -13.23 -5.47 15.14
N GLY A 377 -12.41 -4.91 16.04
CA GLY A 377 -11.05 -4.49 15.70
C GLY A 377 -10.16 -5.67 15.33
N GLU A 378 -10.18 -6.74 16.12
CA GLU A 378 -9.40 -7.95 15.85
C GLU A 378 -9.76 -8.59 14.50
N ILE A 379 -11.04 -8.65 14.14
CA ILE A 379 -11.48 -9.23 12.86
C ILE A 379 -11.01 -8.37 11.67
N ARG A 380 -11.05 -7.04 11.81
CA ARG A 380 -10.61 -6.11 10.76
C ARG A 380 -9.09 -6.11 10.61
N ASP A 381 -8.36 -6.12 11.71
CA ASP A 381 -6.91 -6.31 11.70
C ASP A 381 -6.53 -7.65 11.07
N LEU A 382 -7.24 -8.74 11.40
CA LEU A 382 -7.01 -10.05 10.77
C LEU A 382 -7.14 -9.98 9.24
N ARG A 383 -8.17 -9.29 8.74
CA ARG A 383 -8.37 -9.08 7.30
C ARG A 383 -7.26 -8.24 6.66
N ALA A 384 -6.81 -7.16 7.30
CA ALA A 384 -5.64 -6.40 6.84
C ALA A 384 -4.37 -7.27 6.82
N GLY A 385 -4.15 -8.07 7.86
CA GLY A 385 -3.05 -9.03 7.93
C GLY A 385 -3.06 -10.01 6.74
N ARG A 386 -4.22 -10.56 6.39
CA ARG A 386 -4.38 -11.42 5.19
C ARG A 386 -3.99 -10.69 3.91
N CYS A 387 -4.42 -9.45 3.74
CA CYS A 387 -4.10 -8.66 2.55
C CYS A 387 -2.60 -8.33 2.47
N ILE A 388 -1.96 -7.97 3.59
CA ILE A 388 -0.52 -7.72 3.67
C ILE A 388 0.26 -9.00 3.35
N GLY A 389 -0.13 -10.13 3.97
CA GLY A 389 0.48 -11.44 3.74
C GLY A 389 0.36 -11.88 2.28
N ALA A 390 -0.78 -11.64 1.64
CA ALA A 390 -0.99 -11.92 0.24
C ALA A 390 0.02 -11.16 -0.65
N CYS A 391 0.22 -9.86 -0.40
CA CYS A 391 1.21 -9.07 -1.14
C CYS A 391 2.63 -9.63 -1.01
N LEU A 392 3.04 -10.04 0.20
CA LEU A 392 4.36 -10.63 0.46
C LEU A 392 4.52 -11.98 -0.24
N GLU A 393 3.50 -12.84 -0.17
CA GLU A 393 3.52 -14.17 -0.79
C GLU A 393 3.52 -14.07 -2.32
N TYR A 394 2.76 -13.14 -2.89
CA TYR A 394 2.78 -12.94 -4.33
C TYR A 394 4.13 -12.43 -4.80
N ALA A 395 4.72 -11.44 -4.10
CA ALA A 395 6.08 -10.99 -4.39
C ALA A 395 7.10 -12.14 -4.33
N ALA A 396 6.95 -13.06 -3.38
CA ALA A 396 7.79 -14.25 -3.28
C ALA A 396 7.61 -15.22 -4.44
N ARG A 397 6.36 -15.52 -4.84
CA ARG A 397 6.07 -16.36 -6.01
C ARG A 397 6.63 -15.78 -7.31
N ARG A 398 6.67 -14.45 -7.42
CA ARG A 398 7.24 -13.72 -8.57
C ARG A 398 8.76 -13.48 -8.46
N GLY A 399 9.39 -13.79 -7.32
CA GLY A 399 10.80 -13.50 -7.07
C GLY A 399 11.13 -12.00 -7.13
N MET A 400 10.20 -11.16 -6.67
CA MET A 400 10.29 -9.70 -6.70
C MET A 400 10.52 -9.14 -5.30
N PRO A 401 11.44 -8.18 -5.09
CA PRO A 401 11.47 -7.43 -3.84
C PRO A 401 10.17 -6.62 -3.69
N LEU A 402 9.79 -6.31 -2.45
CA LEU A 402 8.60 -5.50 -2.18
C LEU A 402 8.78 -4.72 -0.88
N MET A 403 8.45 -3.43 -0.90
CA MET A 403 8.26 -2.63 0.30
C MET A 403 6.75 -2.41 0.54
N ILE A 404 6.26 -2.80 1.71
CA ILE A 404 4.90 -2.53 2.16
C ILE A 404 4.95 -1.48 3.26
N TYR A 405 4.16 -0.42 3.16
CA TYR A 405 4.00 0.58 4.22
C TYR A 405 2.57 0.55 4.75
N VAL A 406 2.39 0.46 6.06
CA VAL A 406 1.08 0.37 6.72
C VAL A 406 0.91 1.54 7.67
N PHE A 407 -0.17 2.30 7.48
CA PHE A 407 -0.46 3.48 8.28
C PHE A 407 -1.96 3.64 8.49
N SER A 408 -2.30 4.50 9.45
CA SER A 408 -3.68 4.82 9.78
C SER A 408 -3.84 6.30 10.11
N ASP A 409 -5.00 6.88 9.78
CA ASP A 409 -5.35 8.28 10.06
C ASP A 409 -5.91 8.48 11.48
N GLY A 410 -5.28 7.83 12.46
CA GLY A 410 -5.63 7.93 13.85
C GLY A 410 -4.95 6.84 14.67
N SER A 411 -5.27 6.82 15.95
CA SER A 411 -4.83 5.79 16.88
C SER A 411 -5.74 5.82 18.09
N LEU A 412 -5.70 4.75 18.86
CA LEU A 412 -6.73 4.43 19.83
C LEU A 412 -6.10 3.97 21.14
N SER A 413 -6.90 3.93 22.19
CA SER A 413 -6.49 3.47 23.52
C SER A 413 -7.59 2.67 24.21
N SER A 414 -7.15 1.74 25.06
CA SER A 414 -8.01 0.97 25.94
C SER A 414 -8.04 1.58 27.33
N ASN A 415 -9.17 1.39 28.03
CA ASN A 415 -9.31 1.68 29.45
C ASN A 415 -9.09 0.44 30.34
N GLY A 416 -8.66 -0.68 29.75
CA GLY A 416 -8.40 -1.95 30.45
C GLY A 416 -9.61 -2.86 30.65
N THR A 417 -10.81 -2.47 30.19
CA THR A 417 -11.97 -3.38 30.19
C THR A 417 -11.70 -4.55 29.24
N ILE A 418 -11.88 -5.79 29.69
CA ILE A 418 -11.58 -6.98 28.92
C ILE A 418 -12.77 -7.46 28.09
N ASP A 419 -12.51 -7.88 26.86
CA ASP A 419 -13.43 -8.61 26.00
C ASP A 419 -13.03 -10.08 25.93
N ASP A 420 -13.67 -10.90 26.77
CA ASP A 420 -13.44 -12.35 26.84
C ASP A 420 -14.18 -13.15 25.74
N SER A 421 -14.77 -12.48 24.75
CA SER A 421 -15.31 -13.19 23.59
C SER A 421 -14.19 -13.88 22.80
N VAL A 422 -14.54 -14.92 22.03
CA VAL A 422 -13.56 -15.65 21.21
C VAL A 422 -12.81 -14.72 20.25
N ASP A 423 -13.51 -13.72 19.70
CA ASP A 423 -12.94 -12.73 18.78
C ASP A 423 -12.27 -11.56 19.52
N GLY A 424 -12.69 -11.25 20.75
CA GLY A 424 -12.05 -10.25 21.63
C GLY A 424 -10.73 -10.74 22.24
N ARG A 425 -10.52 -12.06 22.27
CA ARG A 425 -9.27 -12.74 22.64
C ARG A 425 -8.76 -12.44 24.05
N GLY A 426 -9.65 -12.03 24.95
CA GLY A 426 -9.27 -11.65 26.32
C GLY A 426 -8.46 -10.34 26.37
N LYS A 427 -8.52 -9.52 25.30
CA LYS A 427 -7.78 -8.26 25.22
C LYS A 427 -8.64 -7.07 25.65
N GLY A 428 -7.97 -5.94 25.87
CA GLY A 428 -8.61 -4.69 26.25
C GLY A 428 -9.48 -4.12 25.12
N VAL A 429 -10.70 -3.73 25.46
CA VAL A 429 -11.67 -3.02 24.62
C VAL A 429 -11.14 -1.65 24.24
N TRP A 430 -11.43 -1.21 23.03
CA TRP A 430 -11.09 0.12 22.54
C TRP A 430 -12.14 1.14 22.96
N THR A 431 -11.67 2.23 23.59
CA THR A 431 -12.56 3.15 24.31
C THR A 431 -12.43 4.61 23.92
N GLY A 432 -11.36 4.98 23.21
CA GLY A 432 -11.17 6.35 22.79
C GLY A 432 -9.95 6.52 21.89
N ASP A 433 -10.04 7.50 21.01
CA ASP A 433 -8.92 7.98 20.20
C ASP A 433 -7.79 8.54 21.06
N ASN A 434 -6.55 8.26 20.67
CA ASN A 434 -5.38 8.72 21.39
C ASN A 434 -4.13 8.92 20.52
N SER A 435 -3.93 10.13 19.98
CA SER A 435 -2.81 10.47 19.09
C SER A 435 -1.41 10.12 19.63
N SER A 436 -1.29 9.94 20.95
CA SER A 436 -0.01 9.57 21.57
C SER A 436 0.33 8.10 21.41
N THR A 437 -0.60 7.23 20.98
CA THR A 437 -0.35 5.80 20.74
C THR A 437 -0.10 5.47 19.27
N ALA A 438 -0.09 6.49 18.40
CA ALA A 438 0.07 6.31 16.96
C ALA A 438 1.45 5.80 16.55
N ALA A 439 1.44 4.88 15.60
CA ALA A 439 2.61 4.39 14.89
C ALA A 439 2.20 3.98 13.48
N SER A 440 3.19 3.93 12.60
CA SER A 440 3.12 3.27 11.29
C SER A 440 4.27 2.29 11.20
N PHE A 441 4.21 1.32 10.30
CA PHE A 441 5.32 0.41 10.10
C PHE A 441 5.47 0.07 8.62
N PHE A 442 6.63 -0.46 8.27
CA PHE A 442 6.84 -1.01 6.95
C PHE A 442 7.51 -2.37 7.03
N LEU A 443 7.23 -3.20 6.03
CA LEU A 443 7.83 -4.51 5.82
C LEU A 443 8.58 -4.47 4.50
N VAL A 444 9.68 -5.21 4.45
CA VAL A 444 10.53 -5.36 3.27
C VAL A 444 10.71 -6.85 3.03
N TYR A 445 10.24 -7.32 1.88
CA TYR A 445 10.55 -8.64 1.36
C TYR A 445 11.74 -8.52 0.39
N ASN A 446 12.75 -9.36 0.61
CA ASN A 446 13.89 -9.47 -0.29
C ASN A 446 14.06 -10.93 -0.77
N PRO A 447 13.90 -11.23 -2.07
CA PRO A 447 14.05 -12.59 -2.58
C PRO A 447 15.46 -13.17 -2.36
N ALA A 448 16.49 -12.33 -2.22
CA ALA A 448 17.87 -12.76 -1.98
C ALA A 448 18.17 -13.16 -0.52
N GLY A 449 17.25 -12.89 0.42
CA GLY A 449 17.42 -13.19 1.85
C GLY A 449 17.00 -12.03 2.75
N ARG A 450 16.74 -12.33 4.03
CA ARG A 450 16.23 -11.35 5.00
C ARG A 450 17.05 -10.04 5.01
N PRO A 451 16.42 -8.87 4.85
CA PRO A 451 17.09 -7.58 5.02
C PRO A 451 17.73 -7.47 6.41
N THR A 452 18.98 -7.00 6.48
CA THR A 452 19.66 -6.80 7.77
C THR A 452 19.35 -5.40 8.30
N PRO A 453 18.81 -5.25 9.53
CA PRO A 453 18.50 -3.95 10.09
C PRO A 453 19.78 -3.16 10.42
N LEU A 454 19.79 -1.88 10.04
CA LEU A 454 20.84 -0.91 10.36
C LEU A 454 20.55 -0.15 11.67
N ILE A 455 19.29 -0.10 12.10
CA ILE A 455 18.87 0.50 13.37
C ILE A 455 18.68 -0.55 14.45
N GLY A 456 19.04 -0.19 15.68
CA GLY A 456 18.79 -1.01 16.86
C GLY A 456 17.30 -1.27 17.05
N GLY A 457 16.93 -2.55 17.21
CA GLY A 457 15.59 -2.96 17.64
C GLY A 457 14.45 -2.60 16.69
N ARG A 458 14.71 -2.33 15.39
CA ARG A 458 13.70 -2.17 14.33
C ARG A 458 12.67 -1.06 14.59
N GLN A 459 13.12 0.03 15.20
CA GLN A 459 12.25 1.15 15.57
C GLN A 459 12.92 2.51 15.29
N ILE A 460 12.22 3.42 14.62
CA ILE A 460 12.68 4.79 14.34
C ILE A 460 11.94 5.78 15.25
N GLY A 461 12.58 6.20 16.33
CA GLY A 461 11.94 6.91 17.44
C GLY A 461 11.60 5.95 18.58
N TYR A 462 10.86 6.42 19.59
CA TYR A 462 10.48 5.55 20.72
C TYR A 462 9.25 6.03 21.48
N PHE A 463 8.69 5.10 22.25
CA PHE A 463 7.64 5.34 23.23
C PHE A 463 8.22 5.58 24.62
N SER A 464 7.53 6.36 25.45
CA SER A 464 7.75 6.37 26.90
C SER A 464 7.12 5.14 27.54
N SER A 465 7.53 4.83 28.77
CA SER A 465 7.07 3.64 29.50
C SER A 465 5.55 3.53 29.67
N ASP A 466 4.81 4.64 29.59
CA ASP A 466 3.35 4.75 29.66
C ASP A 466 2.66 4.63 28.29
N ALA A 467 3.39 4.16 27.26
CA ALA A 467 2.91 4.02 25.89
C ALA A 467 2.47 5.35 25.26
N SER A 468 3.29 6.38 25.37
CA SER A 468 3.15 7.63 24.60
C SER A 468 4.35 7.85 23.69
N VAL A 469 4.11 8.24 22.44
CA VAL A 469 5.18 8.64 21.51
C VAL A 469 5.98 9.79 22.11
N VAL A 470 7.30 9.63 22.21
CA VAL A 470 8.19 10.70 22.64
C VAL A 470 8.47 11.60 21.44
N THR A 471 7.88 12.79 21.44
CA THR A 471 7.86 13.70 20.26
C THR A 471 9.23 14.24 19.85
N SER A 472 10.23 14.16 20.73
CA SER A 472 11.62 14.52 20.45
C SER A 472 12.48 13.34 19.97
N SER A 473 11.92 12.12 19.89
CA SER A 473 12.68 10.90 19.60
C SER A 473 13.15 10.77 18.16
N SER A 474 12.41 11.36 17.22
CA SER A 474 12.75 11.43 15.80
C SER A 474 12.02 12.60 15.12
N PRO A 475 12.49 13.07 13.95
CA PRO A 475 11.76 14.06 13.16
C PRO A 475 10.34 13.59 12.78
N ALA A 476 10.15 12.29 12.56
CA ALA A 476 8.86 11.68 12.25
C ALA A 476 7.87 11.72 13.43
N ALA A 477 8.37 11.74 14.67
CA ALA A 477 7.56 11.53 15.87
C ALA A 477 6.43 12.56 16.08
N ASN A 478 6.61 13.80 15.58
CA ASN A 478 5.69 14.91 15.83
C ASN A 478 5.22 15.64 14.56
N ASN A 479 5.60 15.16 13.37
CA ASN A 479 5.20 15.78 12.11
C ASN A 479 4.98 14.73 11.03
N VAL A 480 3.73 14.59 10.58
CA VAL A 480 3.32 13.59 9.59
C VAL A 480 4.04 13.77 8.24
N ASN A 481 4.34 15.01 7.83
CA ASN A 481 5.13 15.22 6.59
C ASN A 481 6.56 14.65 6.74
N LEU A 482 7.16 14.78 7.92
CA LEU A 482 8.48 14.23 8.19
C LEU A 482 8.44 12.71 8.35
N LEU A 483 7.32 12.15 8.83
CA LEU A 483 7.07 10.71 8.75
C LEU A 483 7.09 10.22 7.29
N VAL A 484 6.35 10.89 6.39
CA VAL A 484 6.38 10.53 4.96
C VAL A 484 7.78 10.64 4.37
N ASN A 485 8.51 11.71 4.67
CA ASN A 485 9.90 11.86 4.22
C ASN A 485 10.81 10.74 4.76
N THR A 486 10.57 10.26 5.99
CA THR A 486 11.30 9.13 6.57
C THR A 486 11.01 7.82 5.83
N VAL A 487 9.76 7.59 5.41
CA VAL A 487 9.40 6.43 4.59
C VAL A 487 10.05 6.49 3.20
N ILE A 488 10.04 7.67 2.56
CA ILE A 488 10.68 7.88 1.26
C ILE A 488 12.20 7.68 1.36
N LEU A 489 12.83 8.17 2.43
CA LEU A 489 14.25 7.94 2.70
C LEU A 489 14.58 6.44 2.79
N ASN A 490 13.77 5.67 3.51
CA ASN A 490 13.96 4.22 3.62
C ASN A 490 13.74 3.53 2.27
N TYR A 491 12.75 3.94 1.49
CA TYR A 491 12.56 3.45 0.13
C TYR A 491 13.76 3.72 -0.77
N MET A 492 14.32 4.93 -0.73
CA MET A 492 15.53 5.27 -1.49
C MET A 492 16.74 4.47 -1.02
N ALA A 493 16.90 4.26 0.28
CA ALA A 493 17.99 3.45 0.83
C ALA A 493 17.93 1.99 0.36
N LEU A 494 16.73 1.39 0.30
CA LEU A 494 16.53 0.06 -0.24
C LEU A 494 16.94 -0.06 -1.72
N ASN A 495 16.89 1.05 -2.46
CA ASN A 495 17.30 1.14 -3.88
C ASN A 495 18.75 1.65 -4.07
N GLY A 496 19.48 1.95 -2.99
CA GLY A 496 20.85 2.51 -3.05
C GLY A 496 20.92 4.00 -3.41
N ASP A 497 19.80 4.72 -3.39
CA ASP A 497 19.72 6.13 -3.80
C ASP A 497 19.75 7.13 -2.63
N GLN A 498 19.96 6.70 -1.39
CA GLN A 498 19.89 7.57 -0.20
C GLN A 498 20.79 8.81 -0.29
N GLY A 499 21.92 8.73 -1.02
CA GLY A 499 22.80 9.87 -1.28
C GLY A 499 22.17 10.99 -2.12
N GLN A 500 21.10 10.69 -2.87
CA GLN A 500 20.34 11.65 -3.68
C GLN A 500 19.16 12.26 -2.92
N PHE A 501 18.87 11.82 -1.70
CA PHE A 501 17.66 12.22 -0.97
C PHE A 501 17.56 13.73 -0.78
N ASN A 502 18.64 14.40 -0.35
CA ASN A 502 18.66 15.85 -0.16
C ASN A 502 18.54 16.63 -1.49
N THR A 503 18.89 16.03 -2.62
CA THR A 503 18.77 16.61 -3.96
C THR A 503 17.33 16.51 -4.48
N LEU A 504 16.71 15.33 -4.35
CA LEU A 504 15.34 15.08 -4.82
C LEU A 504 14.27 15.67 -3.88
N PHE A 505 14.59 15.77 -2.59
CA PHE A 505 13.72 16.31 -1.54
C PHE A 505 14.42 17.45 -0.80
N PRO A 506 14.63 18.61 -1.46
CA PRO A 506 15.21 19.77 -0.80
C PRO A 506 14.30 20.24 0.33
N ASN A 507 14.89 20.70 1.44
CA ASN A 507 14.15 21.11 2.64
C ASN A 507 13.26 20.01 3.25
N ASN A 508 13.65 18.74 3.13
CA ASN A 508 12.91 17.60 3.69
C ASN A 508 12.72 17.65 5.22
N GLY A 509 13.52 18.44 5.95
CA GLY A 509 13.36 18.65 7.39
C GLY A 509 13.78 17.48 8.28
N LEU A 510 14.42 16.44 7.75
CA LEU A 510 14.88 15.28 8.55
C LEU A 510 16.21 15.53 9.27
N GLY A 511 16.99 16.53 8.85
CA GLY A 511 18.31 16.80 9.43
C GLY A 511 19.30 15.67 9.09
N ASN A 512 19.91 15.07 10.10
CA ASN A 512 20.81 13.93 9.89
C ASN A 512 19.99 12.65 9.59
N ILE A 513 20.16 12.11 8.39
CA ILE A 513 19.40 10.98 7.85
C ILE A 513 19.94 9.61 8.26
N ASP A 514 21.20 9.50 8.71
CA ASP A 514 21.86 8.21 8.91
C ASP A 514 21.17 7.35 9.98
N ASN A 515 20.60 7.99 11.01
CA ASN A 515 19.89 7.31 12.09
C ASN A 515 18.40 7.01 11.77
N LEU A 516 17.95 7.32 10.55
CA LEU A 516 16.56 7.17 10.11
C LEU A 516 16.40 6.08 9.04
N ILE A 517 17.47 5.38 8.67
CA ILE A 517 17.46 4.33 7.65
C ILE A 517 17.47 2.97 8.36
N ALA A 518 16.37 2.23 8.27
CA ALA A 518 16.24 0.92 8.89
C ALA A 518 16.98 -0.19 8.12
N PHE A 519 17.06 -0.11 6.79
CA PHE A 519 17.66 -1.14 5.94
C PHE A 519 18.50 -0.51 4.82
N GLY A 520 19.59 -1.18 4.45
CA GLY A 520 20.43 -0.79 3.32
C GLY A 520 19.89 -1.28 1.97
N ASN A 521 20.72 -1.12 0.93
CA ASN A 521 20.37 -1.55 -0.43
C ASN A 521 20.09 -3.06 -0.49
N ILE A 522 19.03 -3.45 -1.21
CA ILE A 522 18.67 -4.86 -1.46
C ILE A 522 18.52 -5.19 -2.95
N VAL A 523 18.79 -4.24 -3.84
CA VAL A 523 18.78 -4.41 -5.31
C VAL A 523 20.15 -4.21 -5.94
#